data_AF-A0A414LHU3-F1
#
_entry.id   AF-A0A414LHU3-F1
#
_cell.length_a   1.000
_cell.length_b   1.000
_cell.length_c   1.000
_cell.angle_alpha   90.00
_cell.angle_beta   90.00
_cell.angle_gamma   90.00
#
_symmetry.space_group_name_H-M   'P 1'
#
loop_
_entity.id
_entity.type
_entity.pdbx_description
1 polymer ?
#
loop_
_entity_poly.entity_id
_entity_poly.type
_entity_poly.pdbx_seq_one_letter_code
_entity_poly.pdbx_strand_id
1 'polypeptide(L)'
;MKLEYEILINQYGQDIIDTDRLVSLFDNLCDNDKRIFINGLVTLIIQSRPETGDIEPAVLCSRLKPTYTPCVLLKKGVESSNLYKIAELPNNELRKVIILLLSVFKIAYRRRYEQERDNPDKWWYWDLSDGKKINLLNSMIK
;
A
#
# COMPACT_ATOMS: atom_id res chain seq x y z
N MET A 1 -9.04 -6.76 -4.03
CA MET A 1 -9.36 -5.31 -4.13
C MET A 1 -9.76 -5.03 -5.57
N LYS A 2 -10.29 -3.86 -5.93
CA LYS A 2 -10.52 -3.53 -7.35
C LYS A 2 -9.16 -3.32 -8.03
N LEU A 3 -9.01 -3.77 -9.28
CA LEU A 3 -7.78 -3.60 -10.05
C LEU A 3 -7.38 -2.13 -10.18
N GLU A 4 -8.34 -1.22 -10.35
CA GLU A 4 -8.12 0.23 -10.37
C GLU A 4 -7.35 0.74 -9.15
N TYR A 5 -7.69 0.24 -7.96
CA TYR A 5 -7.04 0.66 -6.73
C TYR A 5 -5.64 0.04 -6.61
N GLU A 6 -5.46 -1.20 -7.09
CA GLU A 6 -4.15 -1.83 -7.16
C GLU A 6 -3.22 -1.06 -8.11
N ILE A 7 -3.70 -0.62 -9.27
CA ILE A 7 -2.93 0.22 -10.20
C ILE A 7 -2.48 1.51 -9.51
N LEU A 8 -3.40 2.23 -8.85
CA LEU A 8 -3.08 3.47 -8.15
C LEU A 8 -2.05 3.25 -7.03
N ILE A 9 -2.19 2.19 -6.23
CA ILE A 9 -1.23 1.89 -5.16
C ILE A 9 0.16 1.59 -5.74
N ASN A 10 0.25 0.82 -6.83
CA ASN A 10 1.54 0.54 -7.47
C ASN A 10 2.14 1.80 -8.12
N GLN A 11 1.32 2.68 -8.72
CA GLN A 11 1.75 4.00 -9.21
C GLN A 11 2.34 4.85 -8.07
N TYR A 12 1.75 4.83 -6.89
CA TYR A 12 2.29 5.50 -5.71
C TYR A 12 3.64 4.89 -5.27
N GLY A 13 3.77 3.56 -5.36
CA GLY A 13 5.03 2.86 -5.14
C GLY A 13 6.15 3.31 -6.09
N GLN A 14 5.79 3.68 -7.33
CA GLN A 14 6.68 4.21 -8.37
C GLN A 14 6.82 5.75 -8.36
N ASP A 15 6.29 6.45 -7.35
CA ASP A 15 6.30 7.92 -7.27
C ASP A 15 5.54 8.66 -8.39
N ILE A 16 4.65 7.97 -9.10
CA ILE A 16 3.83 8.58 -10.16
C ILE A 16 2.68 9.39 -9.56
N ILE A 17 2.15 8.95 -8.42
CA ILE A 17 1.13 9.67 -7.65
C ILE A 17 1.57 9.84 -6.19
N ASP A 18 1.01 10.84 -5.53
CA ASP A 18 1.27 11.14 -4.13
C ASP A 18 0.36 10.37 -3.15
N THR A 19 0.73 10.41 -1.86
CA THR A 19 -0.05 9.82 -0.78
C THR A 19 -1.43 10.49 -0.65
N ASP A 20 -1.50 11.80 -0.88
CA ASP A 20 -2.73 12.59 -0.68
C ASP A 20 -3.84 12.15 -1.64
N ARG A 21 -3.49 11.75 -2.86
CA ARG A 21 -4.43 11.17 -3.82
C ARG A 21 -5.07 9.88 -3.32
N LEU A 22 -4.26 8.97 -2.76
CA LEU A 22 -4.74 7.69 -2.22
C LEU A 22 -5.56 7.89 -0.93
N VAL A 23 -5.12 8.79 -0.05
CA VAL A 23 -5.86 9.11 1.18
C VAL A 23 -7.20 9.78 0.84
N SER A 24 -7.23 10.67 -0.16
CA SER A 24 -8.49 11.30 -0.62
C SER A 24 -9.45 10.28 -1.25
N LEU A 25 -8.94 9.34 -2.04
CA LEU A 25 -9.73 8.21 -2.54
C LEU A 25 -10.31 7.41 -1.37
N PHE A 26 -9.45 7.04 -0.41
CA PHE A 26 -9.83 6.26 0.76
C PHE A 26 -10.89 6.95 1.62
N ASP A 27 -10.75 8.25 1.88
CA ASP A 27 -11.65 9.00 2.76
C ASP A 27 -13.09 9.03 2.19
N ASN A 28 -13.24 8.99 0.86
CA ASN A 28 -14.54 8.96 0.14
C ASN A 28 -15.18 7.57 0.05
N LEU A 29 -14.51 6.51 0.47
CA LEU A 29 -15.07 5.16 0.50
C LEU A 29 -16.06 4.98 1.66
N CYS A 30 -17.07 4.14 1.46
CA CYS A 30 -17.91 3.66 2.56
C CYS A 30 -17.10 2.77 3.50
N ASP A 31 -17.56 2.58 4.75
CA ASP A 31 -16.81 1.81 5.76
C ASP A 31 -16.47 0.38 5.32
N ASN A 32 -17.38 -0.28 4.60
CA ASN A 32 -17.13 -1.61 4.06
C ASN A 32 -16.00 -1.59 2.99
N ASP A 33 -16.04 -0.63 2.07
CA ASP A 33 -15.02 -0.49 1.04
C ASP A 33 -13.67 -0.06 1.61
N LYS A 34 -13.64 0.74 2.67
CA LYS A 34 -12.41 1.06 3.43
C LYS A 34 -11.74 -0.20 3.95
N ARG A 35 -12.51 -1.14 4.49
CA ARG A 35 -11.98 -2.44 4.97
C ARG A 35 -11.43 -3.28 3.83
N ILE A 36 -12.16 -3.37 2.72
CA ILE A 36 -11.70 -4.09 1.52
C ILE A 36 -10.40 -3.47 0.99
N PHE A 37 -10.31 -2.14 0.96
CA PHE A 37 -9.12 -1.40 0.52
C PHE A 37 -7.90 -1.70 1.41
N ILE A 38 -8.04 -1.56 2.73
CA ILE A 38 -6.95 -1.81 3.69
C ILE A 38 -6.48 -3.27 3.61
N ASN A 39 -7.41 -4.23 3.57
CA ASN A 39 -7.04 -5.64 3.45
C ASN A 39 -6.33 -5.94 2.13
N GLY A 40 -6.77 -5.32 1.03
CA GLY A 40 -6.06 -5.38 -0.25
C GLY A 40 -4.65 -4.83 -0.17
N LEU A 41 -4.47 -3.67 0.48
CA LEU A 41 -3.16 -3.07 0.70
C LEU A 41 -2.25 -3.98 1.55
N VAL A 42 -2.78 -4.64 2.60
CA VAL A 42 -2.01 -5.63 3.37
C VAL A 42 -1.53 -6.77 2.48
N THR A 43 -2.38 -7.29 1.59
CA THR A 43 -1.97 -8.33 0.62
C THR A 43 -0.83 -7.84 -0.29
N LEU A 44 -0.90 -6.60 -0.79
CA LEU A 44 0.16 -6.01 -1.60
C LEU A 44 1.47 -5.81 -0.83
N ILE A 45 1.38 -5.42 0.46
CA ILE A 45 2.54 -5.35 1.35
C ILE A 45 3.19 -6.72 1.47
N ILE A 46 2.43 -7.76 1.83
CA ILE A 46 2.95 -9.13 1.99
C ILE A 46 3.60 -9.63 0.69
N GLN A 47 2.98 -9.37 -0.47
CA GLN A 47 3.54 -9.70 -1.78
C GLN A 47 4.89 -9.00 -2.04
N SER A 48 5.03 -7.78 -1.52
CA SER A 48 6.26 -6.98 -1.60
C SER A 48 7.35 -7.43 -0.61
N ARG A 49 7.07 -8.43 0.25
CA ARG A 49 8.02 -9.01 1.21
C ARG A 49 8.64 -7.96 2.13
N PRO A 50 7.84 -7.38 3.05
CA PRO A 50 8.37 -6.42 4.01
C PRO A 50 9.34 -7.13 4.95
N GLU A 51 10.29 -6.39 5.50
CA GLU A 51 11.26 -6.90 6.46
C GLU A 51 11.32 -6.02 7.70
N THR A 52 11.87 -6.54 8.80
CA THR A 52 11.94 -5.80 10.08
C THR A 52 12.67 -4.46 9.94
N GLY A 53 13.63 -4.36 9.02
CA GLY A 53 14.33 -3.11 8.69
C GLY A 53 13.42 -2.00 8.17
N ASP A 54 12.21 -2.32 7.69
CA ASP A 54 11.26 -1.37 7.11
C ASP A 54 10.46 -0.60 8.16
N ILE A 55 10.40 -1.10 9.38
CA ILE A 55 9.49 -0.60 10.43
C ILE A 55 9.78 0.86 10.76
N GLU A 56 11.02 1.18 11.18
CA GLU A 56 11.36 2.55 11.59
C GLU A 56 11.31 3.52 10.40
N PRO A 57 11.85 3.20 9.21
CA PRO A 57 11.67 4.03 8.02
C PRO A 57 10.19 4.25 7.67
N ALA A 58 9.33 3.24 7.77
CA ALA A 58 7.90 3.39 7.47
C ALA A 58 7.20 4.33 8.47
N VAL A 59 7.50 4.20 9.76
CA VAL A 59 6.96 5.11 10.79
C VAL A 59 7.42 6.54 10.53
N LEU A 60 8.71 6.75 10.23
CA LEU A 60 9.25 8.07 9.92
C LEU A 60 8.61 8.68 8.66
N CYS A 61 8.57 7.93 7.56
CA CYS A 61 7.99 8.36 6.29
C CYS A 61 6.49 8.65 6.38
N SER A 62 5.76 7.94 7.27
CA SER A 62 4.34 8.17 7.49
C SER A 62 4.02 9.53 8.12
N ARG A 63 5.00 10.18 8.74
CA ARG A 63 4.86 11.42 9.54
C ARG A 63 3.82 11.31 10.68
N LEU A 64 3.43 10.10 11.05
CA LEU A 64 2.57 9.84 12.20
C LEU A 64 3.39 9.93 13.49
N LYS A 65 2.72 10.24 14.60
CA LYS A 65 3.35 10.14 15.92
C LYS A 65 3.66 8.65 16.18
N PRO A 66 4.89 8.29 16.55
CA PRO A 66 5.24 6.89 16.84
C PRO A 66 4.39 6.24 17.95
N THR A 67 3.76 7.05 18.80
CA THR A 67 2.87 6.63 19.89
C THR A 67 1.45 6.29 19.44
N TYR A 68 1.07 6.56 18.19
CA TYR A 68 -0.23 6.15 17.66
C TYR A 68 -0.33 4.63 17.58
N THR A 69 -1.51 4.10 17.91
CA THR A 69 -1.83 2.67 17.97
C THR A 69 -1.29 1.87 16.78
N PRO A 70 -1.53 2.25 15.50
CA PRO A 70 -1.00 1.49 14.37
C PRO A 70 0.55 1.47 14.33
N CYS A 71 1.22 2.55 14.72
CA CYS A 71 2.69 2.61 14.77
C CYS A 71 3.26 1.71 15.88
N VAL A 72 2.63 1.73 17.06
CA VAL A 72 3.00 0.86 18.19
C VAL A 72 2.80 -0.62 17.83
N LEU A 73 1.73 -0.96 17.12
CA LEU A 73 1.51 -2.32 16.63
C LEU A 73 2.54 -2.71 15.57
N LEU A 74 2.85 -1.85 14.60
CA LEU A 74 3.84 -2.14 13.56
C LEU A 74 5.23 -2.44 14.15
N LYS A 75 5.62 -1.75 15.22
CA LYS A 75 6.89 -2.02 15.94
C LYS A 75 7.00 -3.44 16.50
N LYS A 76 5.91 -4.19 16.59
CA LYS A 76 5.91 -5.61 16.98
C LYS A 76 6.31 -6.56 15.84
N GLY A 77 6.37 -6.08 14.60
CA GLY A 77 6.80 -6.86 13.43
C GLY A 77 5.97 -6.59 12.17
N VAL A 78 6.48 -7.06 11.03
CA VAL A 78 5.80 -6.96 9.71
C VAL A 78 5.22 -8.28 9.25
N GLU A 79 5.16 -9.28 10.14
CA GLU A 79 4.51 -10.56 9.89
C GLU A 79 3.05 -10.36 9.48
N SER A 80 2.55 -11.21 8.59
CA SER A 80 1.19 -11.12 8.05
C SER A 80 0.13 -11.01 9.15
N SER A 81 0.25 -11.83 10.19
CA SER A 81 -0.66 -11.81 11.35
C SER A 81 -0.68 -10.46 12.08
N ASN A 82 0.43 -9.72 12.10
CA ASN A 82 0.48 -8.40 12.71
C ASN A 82 -0.08 -7.31 11.79
N LEU A 83 0.18 -7.39 10.49
CA LEU A 83 -0.39 -6.46 9.50
C LEU A 83 -1.91 -6.55 9.46
N TYR A 84 -2.49 -7.76 9.54
CA TYR A 84 -3.94 -7.92 9.64
C TYR A 84 -4.51 -7.37 10.96
N LYS A 85 -3.82 -7.52 12.09
CA LYS A 85 -4.24 -6.86 13.35
C LYS A 85 -4.29 -5.34 13.25
N ILE A 86 -3.35 -4.73 12.51
CA ILE A 86 -3.37 -3.29 12.23
C ILE A 86 -4.56 -2.93 11.34
N ALA A 87 -4.86 -3.74 10.33
CA ALA A 87 -5.99 -3.57 9.43
C ALA A 87 -7.37 -3.67 10.12
N GLU A 88 -7.45 -4.39 11.24
CA GLU A 88 -8.66 -4.59 12.04
C GLU A 88 -8.94 -3.48 13.05
N LEU A 89 -8.06 -2.48 13.19
CA LEU A 89 -8.27 -1.37 14.12
C LEU A 89 -9.60 -0.64 13.87
N PRO A 90 -10.21 -0.01 14.90
CA PRO A 90 -11.55 0.61 14.76
C PRO A 90 -11.59 1.74 13.71
N ASN A 91 -12.80 2.09 13.23
CA ASN A 91 -12.97 3.02 12.09
C ASN A 91 -12.27 4.38 12.28
N ASN A 92 -12.23 4.90 13.51
CA ASN A 92 -11.55 6.15 13.86
C ASN A 92 -10.00 6.10 13.75
N GLU A 93 -9.43 4.91 13.64
CA GLU A 93 -7.98 4.70 13.41
C GLU A 93 -7.65 4.49 11.93
N LEU A 94 -8.63 4.17 11.08
CA LEU A 94 -8.36 3.71 9.71
C LEU A 94 -7.60 4.72 8.86
N ARG A 95 -7.84 6.02 9.06
CA ARG A 95 -7.09 7.05 8.34
C ARG A 95 -5.59 7.04 8.70
N LYS A 96 -5.25 6.70 9.95
CA LYS A 96 -3.84 6.54 10.35
C LYS A 96 -3.27 5.22 9.82
N VAL A 97 -4.08 4.15 9.82
CA VAL A 97 -3.72 2.84 9.27
C VAL A 97 -3.33 2.96 7.81
N ILE A 98 -4.15 3.61 6.97
CA ILE A 98 -3.86 3.72 5.53
C ILE A 98 -2.54 4.46 5.29
N ILE A 99 -2.29 5.57 5.99
CA ILE A 99 -1.05 6.36 5.86
C ILE A 99 0.18 5.51 6.24
N LEU A 100 0.10 4.78 7.35
CA LEU A 100 1.19 3.91 7.80
C LEU A 100 1.44 2.77 6.81
N LEU A 101 0.39 2.06 6.41
CA LEU A 101 0.49 0.91 5.51
C LEU A 101 0.98 1.32 4.12
N LEU A 102 0.59 2.49 3.59
CA LEU A 102 1.17 3.03 2.36
C LEU A 102 2.68 3.28 2.51
N SER A 103 3.14 3.73 3.68
CA SER A 103 4.56 3.92 3.94
C SER A 103 5.32 2.59 3.96
N VAL A 104 4.78 1.57 4.63
CA VAL A 104 5.33 0.19 4.63
C VAL A 104 5.36 -0.38 3.21
N PHE A 105 4.25 -0.28 2.49
CA PHE A 105 4.12 -0.74 1.11
C PHE A 105 5.21 -0.14 0.24
N LYS A 106 5.36 1.18 0.24
CA LYS A 106 6.30 1.88 -0.65
C LYS A 106 7.74 1.42 -0.44
N ILE A 107 8.17 1.25 0.80
CA ILE A 107 9.53 0.82 1.13
C ILE A 107 9.77 -0.62 0.62
N ALA A 108 8.88 -1.55 0.97
CA ALA A 108 9.01 -2.94 0.56
C ALA A 108 8.88 -3.10 -0.97
N TYR A 109 7.91 -2.40 -1.57
CA TYR A 109 7.64 -2.41 -3.00
C TYR A 109 8.86 -1.94 -3.80
N ARG A 110 9.47 -0.81 -3.43
CA ARG A 110 10.61 -0.25 -4.18
C ARG A 110 11.79 -1.23 -4.24
N ARG A 111 12.13 -1.91 -3.14
CA ARG A 111 13.19 -2.93 -3.15
C ARG A 111 12.93 -4.01 -4.19
N ARG A 112 11.68 -4.46 -4.34
CA ARG A 112 11.31 -5.52 -5.29
C ARG A 112 11.18 -4.98 -6.71
N TYR A 113 10.63 -3.77 -6.85
CA TYR A 113 10.49 -3.09 -8.13
C TYR A 113 11.86 -2.91 -8.81
N GLU A 114 12.88 -2.47 -8.08
CA GLU A 114 14.24 -2.31 -8.62
C GLU A 114 14.85 -3.63 -9.13
N GLN A 115 14.45 -4.78 -8.56
CA GLN A 115 14.96 -6.10 -8.94
C GLN A 115 14.17 -6.75 -10.08
N GLU A 116 12.87 -6.44 -10.18
CA GLU A 116 11.92 -7.14 -11.05
C GLU A 116 11.27 -6.24 -12.10
N ARG A 117 11.77 -5.01 -12.26
CA ARG A 117 11.23 -4.03 -13.20
C ARG A 117 11.09 -4.64 -14.60
N ASP A 118 9.94 -4.35 -15.22
CA ASP A 118 9.58 -4.78 -16.58
C ASP A 118 9.52 -6.31 -16.77
N ASN A 119 9.31 -7.06 -15.68
CA ASN A 119 8.96 -8.48 -15.76
C ASN A 119 7.63 -8.66 -16.53
N PRO A 120 7.61 -9.38 -17.67
CA PRO A 120 6.41 -9.55 -18.50
C PRO A 120 5.22 -10.19 -17.76
N ASP A 121 5.49 -11.07 -16.80
CA ASP A 121 4.47 -11.82 -16.07
C ASP A 121 3.94 -11.10 -14.83
N LYS A 122 4.55 -9.94 -14.48
CA LYS A 122 4.25 -9.20 -13.25
C LYS A 122 3.95 -7.75 -13.58
N TRP A 123 2.70 -7.51 -14.00
CA TRP A 123 2.26 -6.19 -14.41
C TRP A 123 2.48 -5.10 -13.36
N TRP A 124 2.42 -5.45 -12.07
CA TRP A 124 2.64 -4.52 -10.96
C TRP A 124 4.08 -4.01 -10.86
N TYR A 125 5.02 -4.58 -11.61
CA TYR A 125 6.39 -4.08 -11.77
C TYR A 125 6.68 -3.50 -13.17
N TRP A 126 5.65 -3.36 -14.01
CA TRP A 126 5.78 -2.59 -15.24
C TRP A 126 5.96 -1.11 -14.94
N ASP A 127 6.56 -0.37 -15.87
CA ASP A 127 6.51 1.09 -15.87
C ASP A 127 5.06 1.60 -16.01
N LEU A 128 4.46 2.03 -14.89
CA LEU A 128 3.07 2.51 -14.85
C LEU A 128 2.95 3.99 -15.24
N SER A 129 4.05 4.63 -15.66
CA SER A 129 4.02 5.95 -16.31
C SER A 129 3.78 5.83 -17.83
N ASP A 130 3.97 4.63 -18.40
CA ASP A 130 3.68 4.33 -19.80
C ASP A 130 2.17 4.20 -20.04
N GLY A 131 1.61 5.19 -20.74
CA GLY A 131 0.19 5.22 -21.11
C GLY A 131 -0.28 3.99 -21.89
N LYS A 132 0.59 3.31 -22.66
CA LYS A 132 0.22 2.07 -23.36
C LYS A 132 -0.04 0.93 -22.39
N LYS A 133 0.84 0.76 -21.40
CA LYS A 133 0.69 -0.27 -20.36
C LYS A 133 -0.53 0.00 -19.48
N ILE A 134 -0.77 1.27 -19.15
CA ILE A 134 -1.98 1.69 -18.42
C ILE A 134 -3.25 1.40 -19.22
N ASN A 135 -3.29 1.73 -20.52
CA ASN A 135 -4.45 1.43 -21.37
C ASN A 135 -4.72 -0.08 -21.48
N LEU A 136 -3.67 -0.89 -21.57
CA LEU A 136 -3.78 -2.35 -21.56
C LEU A 136 -4.41 -2.85 -20.25
N LEU A 137 -3.91 -2.38 -19.10
CA LEU A 137 -4.47 -2.73 -17.79
C LEU A 137 -5.93 -2.28 -17.65
N ASN A 138 -6.25 -1.08 -18.12
CA ASN A 138 -7.62 -0.56 -18.09
C ASN A 138 -8.57 -1.39 -18.95
N SER A 139 -8.11 -1.98 -20.06
CA SER A 139 -8.92 -2.87 -20.88
C SER A 139 -9.29 -4.20 -20.19
N MET A 140 -8.59 -4.56 -19.11
CA MET A 140 -8.86 -5.76 -18.31
C MET A 140 -9.91 -5.51 -17.22
N ILE A 141 -10.24 -4.25 -16.94
CA ILE A 141 -11.32 -3.87 -16.03
C ILE A 141 -12.64 -4.05 -16.79
N LYS A 142 -13.47 -4.99 -16.33
CA LYS A 142 -14.80 -5.25 -16.88
C LYS A 142 -15.87 -4.42 -16.17
#